data_AF-A0A1X0NFP2-F1
#
_entry.id   AF-A0A1X0NFP2-F1
#
_cell.length_a   1.000
_cell.length_b   1.000
_cell.length_c   1.000
_cell.angle_alpha   90.00
_cell.angle_beta   90.00
_cell.angle_gamma   90.00
#
_symmetry.space_group_name_H-M   'P 1'
#
loop_
_entity.id
_entity.type
_entity.pdbx_description
1 polymer ?
#
loop_
_entity_poly.entity_id
_entity_poly.type
_entity_poly.pdbx_seq_one_letter_code
_entity_poly.pdbx_strand_id
1 'polypeptide(L)'
;MYGPFADSTVYSVLPAVMKHSAVCFALFTGSSIVRTWMRNLYFVRAEPAAELLSLVRYTVSELRVQRLSFMYLQNMNYGDTEYERIKEVMGQMKYELNSVFSLKVSLNVPADDA
;
A
#
# COMPACT_ATOMS: atom_id res chain seq x y z
N MET A 1 -0.33 -14.18 -18.03
CA MET A 1 0.96 -13.49 -17.80
C MET A 1 1.20 -13.39 -16.30
N TYR A 2 2.41 -13.71 -15.85
CA TYR A 2 2.83 -13.45 -14.47
C TYR A 2 3.69 -12.19 -14.43
N GLY A 3 3.39 -11.28 -13.51
CA GLY A 3 4.32 -10.21 -13.16
C GLY A 3 4.21 -8.91 -13.95
N PRO A 4 3.21 -8.07 -13.63
CA PRO A 4 3.53 -6.71 -13.28
C PRO A 4 4.03 -6.69 -11.83
N PHE A 5 5.20 -6.07 -11.67
CA PHE A 5 5.82 -5.76 -10.39
C PHE A 5 5.91 -4.25 -10.32
N ALA A 6 5.26 -3.64 -9.33
CA ALA A 6 5.02 -2.22 -9.17
C ALA A 6 3.84 -1.64 -9.98
N ASP A 7 3.37 -0.50 -9.50
CA ASP A 7 2.17 0.22 -9.94
C ASP A 7 2.25 0.64 -11.41
N SER A 8 3.39 1.18 -11.82
CA SER A 8 3.63 1.66 -13.20
C SER A 8 3.56 0.52 -14.22
N THR A 9 4.05 -0.66 -13.87
CA THR A 9 4.00 -1.83 -14.74
C THR A 9 2.58 -2.38 -14.87
N VAL A 10 1.76 -2.30 -13.81
CA VAL A 10 0.34 -2.64 -13.91
C VAL A 10 -0.34 -1.72 -14.93
N TYR A 11 -0.10 -0.41 -14.84
CA TYR A 11 -0.68 0.55 -15.79
C TYR A 11 -0.22 0.33 -17.23
N SER A 12 1.06 0.02 -17.45
CA SER A 12 1.60 -0.13 -18.80
C SER A 12 1.05 -1.38 -19.52
N VAL A 13 0.79 -2.47 -18.79
CA VAL A 13 0.27 -3.71 -19.39
C VAL A 13 -1.25 -3.75 -19.50
N LEU A 14 -1.94 -2.88 -18.75
CA LEU A 14 -3.40 -2.87 -18.67
C LEU A 14 -4.10 -2.77 -20.04
N PRO A 15 -3.68 -1.91 -20.99
CA PRO A 15 -4.32 -1.84 -22.30
C PRO A 15 -4.25 -3.16 -23.08
N ALA A 16 -3.10 -3.86 -23.02
CA ALA A 16 -2.91 -5.14 -23.69
C ALA A 16 -3.76 -6.25 -23.05
N VAL A 17 -3.81 -6.28 -21.71
CA VAL A 17 -4.65 -7.19 -20.92
C VAL A 17 -6.12 -7.04 -21.33
N MET A 18 -6.62 -5.81 -21.43
CA MET A 18 -7.99 -5.54 -21.84
C MET A 18 -8.25 -5.90 -23.30
N LYS A 19 -7.37 -5.49 -24.22
CA LYS A 19 -7.53 -5.73 -25.67
C LYS A 19 -7.59 -7.22 -26.01
N HIS A 20 -6.76 -8.02 -25.36
CA HIS A 20 -6.62 -9.45 -25.67
C HIS A 20 -7.40 -10.36 -24.72
N SER A 21 -8.16 -9.80 -23.77
CA SER A 21 -8.82 -10.57 -22.70
C SER A 21 -7.86 -11.54 -21.98
N ALA A 22 -6.58 -11.16 -21.90
CA ALA A 22 -5.55 -12.02 -21.34
C ALA A 22 -5.60 -11.97 -19.81
N VAL A 23 -5.54 -13.12 -19.14
CA VAL A 23 -5.49 -13.16 -17.67
C VAL A 23 -4.08 -12.79 -17.18
N CYS A 24 -4.02 -11.84 -16.24
CA CYS A 24 -2.79 -11.34 -15.64
C CYS A 24 -2.83 -11.52 -14.12
N PHE A 25 -1.73 -12.05 -13.57
CA PHE A 25 -1.51 -12.16 -12.12
C PHE A 25 -0.39 -11.19 -11.72
N ALA A 26 -0.78 -10.08 -11.07
CA ALA A 26 0.11 -9.08 -10.52
C ALA A 26 0.75 -9.57 -9.22
N LEU A 27 2.08 -9.56 -9.18
CA LEU A 27 2.85 -10.12 -8.07
C LEU A 27 2.95 -9.14 -6.90
N PHE A 28 3.16 -7.86 -7.19
CA PHE A 28 3.33 -6.83 -6.18
C PHE A 28 2.95 -5.46 -6.73
N THR A 29 2.28 -4.67 -5.91
CA THR A 29 2.02 -3.24 -6.13
C THR A 29 2.28 -2.50 -4.83
N GLY A 30 2.82 -1.30 -4.93
CA GLY A 30 3.12 -0.44 -3.79
C GLY A 30 1.89 0.28 -3.27
N SER A 31 0.93 0.58 -4.15
CA SER A 31 -0.29 1.29 -3.77
C SER A 31 -1.56 0.47 -3.93
N SER A 32 -2.57 0.89 -3.17
CA SER A 32 -3.93 0.38 -3.21
C SER A 32 -4.72 0.91 -4.41
N ILE A 33 -4.37 2.11 -4.92
CA ILE A 33 -5.09 2.78 -6.03
C ILE A 33 -5.04 2.00 -7.36
N VAL A 34 -3.99 1.20 -7.58
CA VAL A 34 -3.89 0.36 -8.80
C VAL A 34 -4.71 -0.93 -8.69
N ARG A 35 -5.22 -1.26 -7.50
CA ARG A 35 -5.94 -2.50 -7.21
C ARG A 35 -7.45 -2.35 -7.35
N THR A 36 -7.87 -1.86 -8.50
CA THR A 36 -9.29 -1.74 -8.82
C THR A 36 -9.84 -3.05 -9.38
N TRP A 37 -11.17 -3.20 -9.29
CA TRP A 37 -11.84 -4.37 -9.84
C TRP A 37 -11.70 -4.43 -11.37
N MET A 38 -11.06 -5.50 -11.85
CA MET A 38 -10.84 -5.74 -13.28
C MET A 38 -10.97 -7.23 -13.57
N ARG A 39 -11.80 -7.58 -14.57
CA ARG A 39 -12.14 -8.98 -14.90
C ARG A 39 -10.92 -9.87 -15.16
N ASN A 40 -9.84 -9.31 -15.70
CA ASN A 40 -8.70 -10.07 -16.20
C ASN A 40 -7.39 -9.79 -15.44
N LEU A 41 -7.45 -9.00 -14.36
CA LEU A 41 -6.28 -8.65 -13.55
C LEU A 41 -6.52 -9.09 -12.10
N TYR A 42 -5.68 -10.01 -11.63
CA TYR A 42 -5.74 -10.57 -10.29
C TYR A 42 -4.47 -10.23 -9.52
N PHE A 43 -4.61 -9.97 -8.22
CA PHE A 43 -3.48 -9.70 -7.32
C PHE A 43 -3.27 -10.89 -6.40
N VAL A 44 -2.02 -11.35 -6.26
CA VAL A 44 -1.70 -12.54 -5.46
C VAL A 44 -1.33 -12.23 -4.00
N ARG A 45 -1.21 -10.94 -3.65
CA ARG A 45 -0.93 -10.44 -2.31
C ARG A 45 -2.14 -9.71 -1.76
N ALA A 46 -2.22 -9.51 -0.45
CA ALA A 46 -3.15 -8.55 0.15
C ALA A 46 -2.90 -7.13 -0.42
N GLU A 47 -3.95 -6.34 -0.51
CA GLU A 47 -3.88 -4.91 -0.85
C GLU A 47 -3.08 -4.15 0.22
N PRO A 48 -2.22 -3.17 -0.13
CA PRO A 48 -1.40 -2.45 0.85
C PRO A 48 -2.20 -1.89 2.04
N ALA A 49 -3.39 -1.32 1.79
CA ALA A 49 -4.26 -0.83 2.87
C ALA A 49 -4.80 -1.96 3.77
N ALA A 50 -5.09 -3.13 3.21
CA ALA A 50 -5.54 -4.31 3.97
C ALA A 50 -4.40 -4.93 4.78
N GLU A 51 -3.19 -4.94 4.23
CA GLU A 51 -1.97 -5.36 4.93
C GLU A 51 -1.71 -4.44 6.14
N LEU A 52 -1.77 -3.12 5.94
CA LEU A 52 -1.68 -2.14 7.03
C LEU A 52 -2.70 -2.38 8.13
N LEU A 53 -3.99 -2.52 7.78
CA LEU A 53 -5.04 -2.75 8.77
C LEU A 53 -4.81 -4.05 9.55
N SER A 54 -4.33 -5.09 8.87
CA SER A 54 -4.01 -6.37 9.52
C SER A 54 -2.87 -6.22 10.53
N LEU A 55 -1.82 -5.47 10.19
CA LEU A 55 -0.71 -5.17 11.08
C LEU A 55 -1.13 -4.32 12.29
N VAL A 56 -1.94 -3.28 12.06
CA VAL A 56 -2.49 -2.45 13.16
C VAL A 56 -3.35 -3.29 14.09
N ARG A 57 -4.27 -4.09 13.53
CA ARG A 57 -5.12 -5.00 14.31
C ARG A 57 -4.28 -5.92 15.18
N TYR A 58 -3.27 -6.57 14.59
CA TYR A 58 -2.38 -7.50 15.31
C TYR A 58 -1.62 -6.77 16.43
N THR A 59 -1.08 -5.60 16.14
CA THR A 59 -0.28 -4.80 17.08
C THR A 59 -1.10 -4.33 18.28
N VAL A 60 -2.32 -3.84 18.06
CA VAL A 60 -3.17 -3.33 19.14
C VAL A 60 -3.90 -4.46 19.88
N SER A 61 -4.35 -5.50 19.19
CA SER A 61 -5.20 -6.54 19.80
C SER A 61 -4.38 -7.66 20.43
N GLU A 62 -3.37 -8.16 19.71
CA GLU A 62 -2.60 -9.34 20.13
C GLU A 62 -1.39 -8.92 20.96
N LEU A 63 -0.61 -7.95 20.46
CA LEU A 63 0.58 -7.46 21.18
C LEU A 63 0.24 -6.43 22.25
N ARG A 64 -0.99 -5.89 22.25
CA ARG A 64 -1.48 -4.89 23.22
C ARG A 64 -0.60 -3.65 23.30
N VAL A 65 0.01 -3.26 22.18
CA VAL A 65 0.82 -2.05 22.10
C VAL A 65 -0.09 -0.83 22.26
N GLN A 66 0.14 -0.06 23.32
CA GLN A 66 -0.66 1.14 23.63
C GLN A 66 -0.18 2.40 22.90
N ARG A 67 1.08 2.39 22.44
CA ARG A 67 1.73 3.53 21.80
C ARG A 67 2.29 3.08 20.46
N LEU A 68 1.54 3.37 19.39
CA LEU A 68 1.94 3.06 18.03
C LEU A 68 2.47 4.32 17.35
N SER A 69 3.71 4.25 16.87
CA SER A 69 4.27 5.27 15.99
C SER A 69 4.16 4.83 14.54
N PHE A 70 4.01 5.77 13.61
CA PHE A 70 3.85 5.48 12.19
C PHE A 70 4.83 6.28 11.34
N MET A 71 5.39 5.66 10.30
CA MET A 71 6.24 6.32 9.33
C MET A 71 5.64 6.17 7.93
N TYR A 72 5.63 7.25 7.16
CA TYR A 72 5.14 7.22 5.78
C TYR A 72 5.93 8.14 4.85
N LEU A 73 5.77 7.90 3.56
CA LEU A 73 6.32 8.72 2.50
C LEU A 73 5.29 9.76 2.06
N GLN A 74 5.71 11.03 1.95
CA GLN A 74 4.85 12.14 1.50
C GLN A 74 4.87 12.30 -0.02
N ASN A 75 3.75 12.80 -0.54
CA ASN A 75 3.50 13.09 -1.96
C ASN A 75 3.52 11.84 -2.83
N MET A 76 3.13 10.71 -2.25
CA MET A 76 3.12 9.42 -2.92
C MET A 76 1.78 8.74 -2.68
N ASN A 77 1.20 8.14 -3.72
CA ASN A 77 -0.06 7.40 -3.61
C ASN A 77 0.03 6.26 -2.59
N TYR A 78 1.22 5.67 -2.44
CA TYR A 78 1.59 4.81 -1.34
C TYR A 78 2.28 5.65 -0.24
N GLY A 79 1.72 5.66 0.96
CA GLY A 79 2.19 6.47 2.07
C GLY A 79 1.11 7.41 2.58
N ASP A 80 0.74 8.43 1.80
CA ASP A 80 -0.27 9.43 2.21
C ASP A 80 -1.63 8.76 2.45
N THR A 81 -2.07 7.91 1.52
CA THR A 81 -3.34 7.17 1.61
C THR A 81 -3.36 6.25 2.84
N GLU A 82 -2.28 5.51 3.05
CA GLU A 82 -2.09 4.62 4.20
C GLU A 82 -2.06 5.38 5.52
N TYR A 83 -1.45 6.58 5.55
CA TYR A 83 -1.43 7.45 6.72
C TYR A 83 -2.83 7.96 7.10
N GLU A 84 -3.62 8.40 6.12
CA GLU A 84 -5.00 8.79 6.38
C GLU A 84 -5.82 7.60 6.92
N ARG A 85 -5.62 6.41 6.33
CA ARG A 85 -6.34 5.20 6.75
C ARG A 85 -6.01 4.78 8.17
N ILE A 86 -4.73 4.80 8.57
CA ILE A 86 -4.36 4.43 9.94
C ILE A 86 -4.87 5.45 10.96
N LYS A 87 -4.85 6.75 10.65
CA LYS A 87 -5.44 7.78 11.52
C LYS A 87 -6.93 7.53 11.74
N GLU A 88 -7.67 7.23 10.68
CA GLU A 88 -9.10 6.91 10.77
C GLU A 88 -9.35 5.70 11.68
N VAL A 89 -8.62 4.60 11.45
CA VAL A 89 -8.78 3.35 12.21
C VAL A 89 -8.42 3.54 13.69
N MET A 90 -7.29 4.20 13.99
CA MET A 90 -6.88 4.49 15.37
C MET A 90 -7.92 5.36 16.07
N GLY A 91 -8.45 6.38 15.39
CA GLY A 91 -9.50 7.26 15.90
C GLY A 91 -10.80 6.51 16.22
N GLN A 92 -11.21 5.56 15.36
CA GLN A 92 -12.37 4.69 15.63
C GLN A 92 -12.17 3.83 16.89
N MET A 93 -10.93 3.45 17.18
CA MET A 93 -10.56 2.71 18.39
C MET A 93 -10.33 3.62 19.62
N LYS A 94 -10.52 4.94 19.48
CA LYS A 94 -10.21 5.95 20.51
C LYS A 94 -8.74 5.97 20.94
N TYR A 95 -7.85 5.60 20.02
CA TYR A 95 -6.40 5.74 20.17
C TYR A 95 -5.88 6.83 19.24
N GLU A 96 -4.72 7.37 19.59
CA GLU A 96 -3.95 8.26 18.73
C GLU A 96 -2.58 7.64 18.42
N LEU A 97 -2.00 8.03 17.28
CA LEU A 97 -0.62 7.67 16.99
C LEU A 97 0.30 8.45 17.93
N ASN A 98 1.22 7.74 18.59
CA ASN A 98 2.15 8.33 19.56
C ASN A 98 3.14 9.29 18.90
N SER A 99 3.63 8.93 17.72
CA SER A 99 4.53 9.77 16.92
C SER A 99 4.35 9.45 15.44
N VAL A 100 4.43 10.48 14.60
CA VAL A 100 4.35 10.33 13.14
C VAL A 100 5.63 10.86 12.52
N PHE A 101 6.30 10.03 11.73
CA PHE A 101 7.48 10.38 10.97
C PHE A 101 7.12 10.41 9.49
N SER A 102 7.58 11.43 8.78
CA SER A 102 7.24 11.60 7.38
C SER A 102 8.48 11.97 6.59
N LEU A 103 8.72 11.26 5.48
CA LEU A 103 9.82 11.54 4.58
C LEU A 103 9.28 12.00 3.23
N LYS A 104 9.73 13.16 2.74
CA LYS A 104 9.46 13.59 1.37
C LYS A 104 10.36 12.80 0.42
N VAL A 105 9.76 12.11 -0.54
CA VAL A 105 10.53 11.37 -1.54
C VAL A 105 11.20 12.34 -2.50
N SER A 106 12.52 12.22 -2.66
CA SER A 106 13.28 12.80 -3.77
C SER A 106 13.56 11.70 -4.80
N LEU A 107 12.78 11.66 -5.88
CA LEU A 107 12.95 10.65 -6.94
C LEU A 107 14.28 10.76 -7.71
N ASN A 108 15.05 11.83 -7.48
CA ASN A 108 16.32 12.11 -8.16
C ASN A 108 17.56 11.62 -7.40
N VAL A 109 17.39 11.05 -6.19
CA VAL A 109 18.51 10.57 -5.38
C VAL A 109 18.23 9.12 -5.04
N PRO A 110 19.09 8.17 -5.46
CA PRO A 110 19.02 6.79 -4.99
C PRO A 110 18.97 6.76 -3.47
N ALA A 111 18.28 5.76 -2.89
CA ALA A 111 18.40 5.52 -1.47
C ALA A 111 19.88 5.27 -1.16
N ASP A 112 20.41 5.97 -0.14
CA ASP A 112 21.79 5.76 0.30
C ASP A 112 21.91 4.31 0.79
N ASP A 113 22.94 3.60 0.32
CA ASP A 113 23.18 2.23 0.74
C ASP A 113 23.63 2.26 2.21
N ALA A 114 22.73 1.84 3.12
CA ALA A 114 22.97 1.82 4.56
C ALA A 114 23.95 0.71 4.98
#